data_AF-A0AB34ZD26-F1
#
_entry.id   AF-A0AB34ZD26-F1
#
_cell.length_a   1.000
_cell.length_b   1.000
_cell.length_c   1.000
_cell.angle_alpha   90.00
_cell.angle_beta   90.00
_cell.angle_gamma   90.00
#
_symmetry.space_group_name_H-M   'P 1'
#
loop_
_entity.id
_entity.type
_entity.pdbx_description
1 polymer ?
#
loop_
_entity_poly.entity_id
_entity_poly.type
_entity_poly.pdbx_seq_one_letter_code
_entity_poly.pdbx_strand_id
1 'polypeptide(L)'
;MRRMIATGLRCRGAGCASTPPATSWITREQVEQHQIAVSKTGADTYQILKMKDDDVIVGEFWTFSADGKTLIRNGVGKSPEGKSKAYHEFFERK
;
A
#
# COMPACT_ATOMS: atom_id res chain seq x y z
N MET A 1 -6.67 40.30 18.30
CA MET A 1 -5.94 41.08 19.32
C MET A 1 -4.56 40.46 19.52
N ARG A 2 -3.49 41.26 19.40
CA ARG A 2 -2.10 40.84 19.61
C ARG A 2 -1.81 40.59 21.09
N ARG A 3 -1.06 39.53 21.42
CA ARG A 3 -0.05 39.59 22.49
C ARG A 3 1.20 38.83 22.06
N MET A 4 2.21 39.61 21.72
CA MET A 4 3.61 39.21 21.56
C MET A 4 4.24 39.36 22.94
N ILE A 5 4.76 38.27 23.52
CA ILE A 5 5.61 38.34 24.72
C ILE A 5 7.02 38.04 24.25
N ALA A 6 7.77 39.10 23.93
CA ALA A 6 9.21 39.03 23.78
C ALA A 6 9.82 39.46 25.12
N THR A 7 10.22 38.48 25.93
CA THR A 7 10.97 38.74 27.17
C THR A 7 12.39 38.23 26.99
N GLY A 8 13.33 39.16 26.85
CA GLY A 8 14.70 39.03 27.37
C GLY A 8 15.63 38.06 26.67
N LEU A 9 16.22 38.51 25.56
CA LEU A 9 17.49 37.98 25.06
C LEU A 9 18.60 38.31 26.08
N ARG A 10 19.11 37.30 26.80
CA ARG A 10 20.45 37.34 27.42
C ARG A 10 21.28 36.22 26.82
N CYS A 11 22.07 36.55 25.80
CA CYS A 11 23.17 35.71 25.36
C CYS A 11 24.43 36.14 26.11
N ARG A 12 24.89 35.35 27.08
CA ARG A 12 26.31 35.31 27.48
C ARG A 12 26.87 33.99 26.98
N GLY A 13 27.93 34.08 26.18
CA GLY A 13 28.85 32.96 25.94
C GLY A 13 28.44 32.00 24.83
N ALA A 14 29.34 31.91 23.84
CA ALA A 14 29.59 30.80 22.92
C ALA A 14 28.38 30.06 22.29
N GLY A 15 28.23 30.27 20.97
CA GLY A 15 27.59 29.32 20.05
C GLY A 15 26.07 29.42 19.97
N CYS A 16 25.57 29.99 18.87
CA CYS A 16 24.24 29.68 18.32
C CYS A 16 24.07 30.42 16.98
N ALA A 17 24.39 29.75 15.88
CA ALA A 17 23.84 30.11 14.57
C ALA A 17 22.45 29.47 14.51
N SER A 18 21.40 30.23 14.83
CA SER A 18 20.02 29.75 14.68
C SER A 18 19.56 29.96 13.24
N THR A 19 19.76 28.96 12.40
CA THR A 19 19.00 28.80 11.16
C THR A 19 17.52 28.64 11.55
N PRO A 20 16.56 29.33 10.91
CA PRO A 20 15.15 29.07 11.17
C PRO A 20 14.81 27.62 10.76
N PRO A 21 13.98 26.87 11.53
CA PRO A 21 13.52 25.58 11.04
C PRO A 21 12.65 25.83 9.81
N ALA A 22 13.09 25.32 8.67
CA ALA A 22 12.27 25.25 7.47
C ALA A 22 11.05 24.37 7.78
N THR A 23 9.93 24.98 8.12
CA THR A 23 8.64 24.30 8.17
C THR A 23 8.27 23.93 6.74
N SER A 24 8.74 22.77 6.28
CA SER A 24 8.29 22.18 5.02
C SER A 24 6.85 21.71 5.23
N TRP A 25 5.89 22.47 4.71
CA TRP A 25 4.52 22.01 4.51
C TRP A 25 4.49 21.01 3.35
N ILE A 26 5.23 19.90 3.47
CA ILE A 26 4.97 18.74 2.63
C ILE A 26 3.69 18.15 3.21
N THR A 27 2.56 18.48 2.59
CA THR A 27 1.36 17.66 2.67
C THR A 27 1.81 16.25 2.37
N ARG A 28 1.78 15.35 3.38
CA ARG A 28 1.99 13.91 3.17
C ARG A 28 0.88 13.44 2.24
N GLU A 29 1.13 13.52 0.94
CA GLU A 29 0.42 12.72 -0.02
C GLU A 29 0.84 11.30 0.30
N GLN A 30 -0.01 10.58 1.05
CA GLN A 30 0.18 9.17 1.31
C GLN A 30 0.00 8.46 -0.03
N VAL A 31 1.11 8.23 -0.73
CA VAL A 31 1.12 7.34 -1.89
C VAL A 31 0.77 5.96 -1.37
N GLU A 32 -0.48 5.51 -1.55
CA GLU A 32 -0.88 4.13 -1.25
C GLU A 32 -0.05 3.21 -2.14
N GLN A 33 0.97 2.56 -1.55
CA GLN A 33 1.82 1.63 -2.27
C GLN A 33 1.10 0.29 -2.37
N HIS A 34 0.47 0.03 -3.52
CA HIS A 34 -0.03 -1.29 -3.86
C HIS A 34 1.12 -2.15 -4.38
N GLN A 35 1.40 -3.26 -3.69
CA GLN A 35 2.41 -4.24 -4.14
C GLN A 35 1.71 -5.48 -4.67
N ILE A 36 2.25 -6.08 -5.73
CA ILE A 36 1.74 -7.32 -6.31
C ILE A 36 2.87 -8.33 -6.30
N ALA A 37 2.62 -9.50 -5.70
CA ALA A 37 3.51 -10.64 -5.78
C ALA A 37 2.87 -11.73 -6.65
N VAL A 38 3.66 -12.30 -7.57
CA VAL A 38 3.22 -13.38 -8.45
C VAL A 38 4.16 -14.56 -8.28
N SER A 39 3.61 -15.75 -8.08
CA SER A 39 4.37 -17.00 -8.01
C SER A 39 3.72 -18.08 -8.85
N LYS A 40 4.53 -18.98 -9.41
CA LYS A 40 4.04 -20.16 -10.13
C LYS A 40 4.00 -21.34 -9.15
N THR A 41 2.83 -21.91 -8.94
CA THR A 41 2.59 -22.95 -7.91
C THR A 41 2.32 -24.34 -8.49
N GLY A 42 2.13 -24.42 -9.82
CA GLY A 42 1.97 -25.66 -10.57
C GLY A 42 2.35 -25.48 -12.04
N ALA A 43 2.15 -26.51 -12.87
CA ALA A 43 2.45 -26.43 -14.30
C ALA A 43 1.69 -25.29 -15.00
N ASP A 44 0.40 -25.16 -14.67
CA ASP A 44 -0.54 -24.19 -15.23
C ASP A 44 -1.23 -23.34 -14.16
N THR A 45 -0.66 -23.31 -12.95
CA THR A 45 -1.23 -22.60 -11.81
C THR A 45 -0.30 -21.48 -11.34
N TYR A 46 -0.90 -20.30 -11.15
CA TYR A 46 -0.24 -19.11 -10.65
C TYR A 46 -0.97 -18.61 -9.41
N GLN A 47 -0.22 -18.12 -8.43
CA GLN A 47 -0.73 -17.37 -7.31
C GLN A 47 -0.41 -15.90 -7.50
N ILE A 48 -1.39 -15.04 -7.22
CA ILE A 48 -1.22 -13.60 -7.20
C ILE A 48 -1.66 -13.10 -5.81
N LEU A 49 -0.80 -12.33 -5.17
CA LEU A 49 -1.08 -11.64 -3.92
C LEU A 49 -1.06 -10.14 -4.18
N LYS A 50 -2.16 -9.46 -3.81
CA LYS A 50 -2.25 -8.00 -3.84
C LYS A 50 -2.13 -7.53 -2.40
N MET A 51 -1.17 -6.64 -2.18
CA MET A 51 -0.78 -6.17 -0.86
C MET A 51 -1.10 -4.69 -0.70
N LYS A 52 -1.42 -4.30 0.54
CA LYS A 52 -1.50 -2.91 0.98
C LYS A 52 -0.92 -2.83 2.38
N ASP A 53 0.00 -1.89 2.60
CA ASP A 53 0.62 -1.63 3.90
C ASP A 53 1.11 -2.92 4.60
N ASP A 54 1.82 -3.77 3.84
CA ASP A 54 2.36 -5.08 4.25
C ASP A 54 1.33 -6.17 4.59
N ASP A 55 0.01 -5.93 4.41
CA ASP A 55 -1.04 -6.96 4.51
C ASP A 55 -1.49 -7.46 3.13
N VAL A 56 -1.81 -8.76 3.04
CA VAL A 56 -2.47 -9.35 1.88
C VAL A 56 -3.94 -8.95 1.90
N ILE A 57 -4.33 -8.10 0.96
CA ILE A 57 -5.73 -7.70 0.76
C ILE A 57 -6.45 -8.60 -0.23
N VAL A 58 -5.74 -9.21 -1.18
CA VAL A 58 -6.31 -10.23 -2.08
C VAL A 58 -5.32 -11.35 -2.29
N GLY A 59 -5.76 -12.59 -2.08
CA GLY A 59 -5.04 -13.79 -2.50
C GLY A 59 -5.86 -14.53 -3.54
N GLU A 60 -5.26 -14.80 -4.70
CA GLU A 60 -5.94 -15.47 -5.80
C GLU A 60 -5.04 -16.51 -6.48
N PHE A 61 -5.66 -17.57 -6.96
CA PHE A 61 -5.06 -18.58 -7.82
C PHE A 61 -5.72 -18.52 -9.19
N TRP A 62 -4.87 -18.65 -10.20
CA TRP A 62 -5.23 -18.70 -11.60
C TRP A 62 -4.80 -20.05 -12.13
N THR A 63 -5.75 -20.86 -12.59
CA THR A 63 -5.47 -22.16 -13.18
C THR A 63 -5.89 -22.14 -14.64
N PHE A 64 -4.92 -22.24 -15.53
CA PHE A 64 -5.17 -22.39 -16.96
C PHE A 64 -5.42 -23.87 -17.27
N SER A 65 -6.35 -24.13 -18.18
CA SER A 65 -6.42 -25.45 -18.81
C SER A 65 -5.20 -25.68 -19.69
N ALA A 66 -4.82 -26.95 -19.85
CA ALA A 66 -3.68 -27.34 -20.68
C ALA A 66 -3.84 -26.92 -22.16
N ASP A 67 -5.07 -26.77 -22.66
CA ASP A 67 -5.35 -26.30 -24.01
C ASP A 67 -5.46 -24.76 -24.13
N GLY A 68 -5.35 -24.04 -23.00
CA GLY A 68 -5.40 -22.59 -22.92
C GLY A 68 -6.76 -21.98 -23.27
N LYS A 69 -7.84 -22.77 -23.32
CA LYS A 69 -9.18 -22.29 -23.68
C LYS A 69 -9.98 -21.83 -22.48
N THR A 70 -9.70 -22.39 -21.32
CA THR A 70 -10.37 -22.03 -20.07
C THR A 70 -9.39 -21.55 -19.02
N LEU A 71 -9.89 -20.67 -18.16
CA LEU A 71 -9.20 -20.17 -16.99
C LEU A 71 -10.16 -20.21 -15.80
N ILE A 72 -9.68 -20.73 -14.69
CA ILE A 72 -10.37 -20.66 -13.39
C ILE A 72 -9.63 -19.66 -12.52
N ARG A 73 -10.35 -18.68 -11.99
CA ARG A 73 -9.86 -17.76 -10.96
C ARG A 73 -10.57 -18.02 -9.66
N ASN A 74 -9.83 -18.33 -8.61
CA ASN A 74 -10.38 -18.50 -7.27
C ASN A 74 -9.58 -17.70 -6.26
N GLY A 75 -10.23 -17.07 -5.29
CA GLY A 75 -9.52 -16.24 -4.34
C GLY A 75 -10.37 -15.73 -3.21
N VAL A 76 -9.71 -15.00 -2.32
CA VAL A 76 -10.33 -14.28 -1.21
C VAL A 76 -9.83 -12.84 -1.25
N GLY A 77 -10.78 -11.90 -1.24
CA GLY A 77 -10.50 -10.47 -1.09
C GLY A 77 -11.01 -9.96 0.25
N LYS A 78 -10.20 -9.12 0.91
CA LYS A 78 -10.59 -8.36 2.11
C LYS A 78 -11.07 -6.98 1.69
N SER A 79 -12.21 -6.56 2.21
CA SER A 79 -12.68 -5.17 2.08
C SER A 79 -11.97 -4.27 3.10
N PRO A 80 -11.95 -2.94 2.89
CA PRO A 80 -11.40 -1.99 3.86
C PRO A 80 -12.04 -2.09 5.25
N GLU A 81 -13.29 -2.57 5.34
CA GLU A 81 -14.02 -2.81 6.59
C GLU A 81 -13.63 -4.13 7.27
N GLY A 82 -12.60 -4.82 6.77
CA GLY A 82 -12.06 -6.07 7.34
C GLY A 82 -12.86 -7.32 6.98
N LYS A 83 -13.90 -7.23 6.15
CA LYS A 83 -14.70 -8.39 5.73
C LYS A 83 -14.05 -9.10 4.57
N SER A 84 -13.91 -10.43 4.67
CA SER A 84 -13.40 -11.25 3.57
C SER A 84 -14.54 -11.83 2.72
N LYS A 85 -14.35 -11.86 1.40
CA LYS A 85 -15.25 -12.55 0.46
C LYS A 85 -14.46 -13.48 -0.43
N ALA A 86 -14.92 -14.73 -0.52
CA ALA A 86 -14.41 -15.69 -1.48
C ALA A 86 -15.11 -15.51 -2.84
N TYR A 87 -14.39 -15.81 -3.91
CA TYR A 87 -14.94 -15.87 -5.25
C TYR A 87 -14.32 -17.03 -6.03
N HIS A 88 -15.10 -17.53 -6.98
CA HIS A 88 -14.73 -18.61 -7.89
C HIS A 88 -15.36 -18.31 -9.24
N GLU A 89 -14.53 -18.08 -10.25
CA GLU A 89 -14.93 -17.58 -11.55
C GLU A 89 -14.33 -18.45 -12.66
N PHE A 90 -15.14 -18.67 -13.70
CA PHE A 90 -14.77 -19.44 -14.88
C PHE A 90 -14.77 -18.52 -16.10
N PHE A 91 -13.71 -18.62 -16.90
CA PHE A 91 -13.55 -17.87 -18.12
C PHE A 91 -13.33 -18.85 -19.28
N GLU A 92 -14.00 -18.58 -20.40
CA GLU A 92 -13.85 -19.32 -21.65
C GLU A 92 -13.40 -18.37 -22.76
N ARG A 93 -12.39 -18.78 -23.51
CA ARG A 93 -11.92 -18.07 -24.69
C ARG A 93 -12.81 -18.42 -25.88
N LYS A 94 -13.54 -17.41 -26.39
CA LYS A 94 -14.34 -17.51 -27.62
C LYS A 94 -13.48 -17.47 -28.87
#